data_AF-A0A2T9XZL1-F1
#
_entry.id   AF-A0A2T9XZL1-F1
#
_cell.length_a   1.000
_cell.length_b   1.000
_cell.length_c   1.000
_cell.angle_alpha   90.00
_cell.angle_beta   90.00
_cell.angle_gamma   90.00
#
_symmetry.space_group_name_H-M   'P 1'
#
loop_
_entity.id
_entity.type
_entity.pdbx_description
1 polymer ?
#
loop_
_entity_poly.entity_id
_entity_poly.type
_entity_poly.pdbx_seq_one_letter_code
_entity_poly.pdbx_strand_id
1 'polypeptide(L)'
;MSSTRLLKIKTGSLKRLVKDKDVYLMEAEEVKKRIENLKAKNADEWDIKKQASCIDFYEVLEETLDMLPGCDKRIAVAYEDLQNLLESKDPAFENTAELAEALQVLATSKPN
;
A
#
# COMPACT_ATOMS: atom_id res chain seq x y z
N MET A 1 8.80 -16.23 23.64
CA MET A 1 7.69 -15.32 23.29
C MET A 1 6.44 -16.17 23.13
N SER A 2 5.26 -15.75 23.58
CA SER A 2 4.03 -16.52 23.31
C SER A 2 3.69 -16.44 21.83
N SER A 3 3.31 -17.57 21.22
CA SER A 3 2.98 -17.66 19.80
C SER A 3 1.88 -16.65 19.42
N THR A 4 0.86 -16.49 20.26
CA THR A 4 -0.26 -15.56 20.04
C THR A 4 0.19 -14.09 19.99
N ARG A 5 1.21 -13.71 20.77
CA ARG A 5 1.80 -12.35 20.69
C ARG A 5 2.49 -12.13 19.35
N LEU A 6 3.20 -13.14 18.84
CA LEU A 6 3.88 -13.06 17.55
C LEU A 6 2.87 -12.92 16.39
N LEU A 7 1.77 -13.69 16.43
CA LEU A 7 0.67 -13.59 15.48
C LEU A 7 0.11 -12.17 15.40
N LYS A 8 -0.17 -11.55 16.56
CA LYS A 8 -0.66 -10.17 16.64
C LYS A 8 0.33 -9.16 16.07
N ILE A 9 1.63 -9.34 16.35
CA ILE A 9 2.68 -8.45 15.82
C ILE A 9 2.74 -8.54 14.29
N LYS A 10 2.81 -9.76 13.73
CA LYS A 10 2.90 -9.95 12.26
C LYS A 10 1.64 -9.45 11.55
N THR A 11 0.46 -9.73 12.10
CA THR A 11 -0.82 -9.21 11.59
C THR A 11 -0.84 -7.68 11.58
N GLY A 12 -0.42 -7.06 12.68
CA GLY A 12 -0.35 -5.60 12.79
C GLY A 12 0.68 -4.97 11.84
N SER A 13 1.80 -5.63 11.58
CA SER A 13 2.80 -5.19 10.60
C SER A 13 2.25 -5.20 9.17
N LEU A 14 1.61 -6.30 8.76
CA LEU A 14 1.00 -6.40 7.43
C LEU A 14 -0.09 -5.34 7.23
N LYS A 15 -0.97 -5.14 8.23
CA LYS A 15 -2.02 -4.13 8.21
C LYS A 15 -1.48 -2.69 8.05
N ARG A 16 -0.33 -2.38 8.67
CA ARG A 16 0.32 -1.07 8.52
C ARG A 16 0.89 -0.89 7.12
N LEU A 17 1.59 -1.90 6.59
CA LEU A 17 2.18 -1.82 5.25
C LEU A 17 1.11 -1.64 4.15
N VAL A 18 -0.04 -2.31 4.29
CA VAL A 18 -1.17 -2.12 3.36
C VAL A 18 -1.69 -0.68 3.41
N LYS A 19 -1.87 -0.13 4.62
CA LYS A 19 -2.28 1.28 4.77
C LYS A 19 -1.26 2.26 4.20
N ASP A 20 0.03 2.00 4.38
CA ASP A 20 1.08 2.86 3.81
C ASP A 20 0.94 2.89 2.28
N LYS A 21 0.73 1.72 1.64
CA LYS A 21 0.44 1.63 0.20
C LYS A 21 -0.81 2.41 -0.20
N ASP A 22 -1.90 2.29 0.56
CA ASP A 22 -3.16 3.01 0.28
C ASP A 22 -2.96 4.53 0.28
N VAL A 23 -2.13 5.06 1.20
CA VAL A 23 -1.80 6.48 1.24
C VAL A 23 -1.07 6.92 -0.02
N TYR A 24 -0.04 6.18 -0.44
CA TYR A 24 0.69 6.49 -1.68
C TYR A 24 -0.21 6.42 -2.93
N LEU A 25 -1.16 5.47 -2.96
CA LEU A 25 -2.14 5.40 -4.05
C LEU A 25 -3.09 6.60 -4.07
N MET A 26 -3.56 7.04 -2.90
CA MET A 26 -4.38 8.25 -2.79
C MET A 26 -3.62 9.49 -3.26
N GLU A 27 -2.36 9.67 -2.84
CA GLU A 27 -1.53 10.80 -3.27
C GLU A 27 -1.31 10.79 -4.78
N ALA A 28 -0.99 9.62 -5.36
CA ALA A 28 -0.83 9.47 -6.81
C ALA A 28 -2.13 9.82 -7.56
N GLU A 29 -3.30 9.42 -7.05
CA GLU A 29 -4.59 9.80 -7.64
C GLU A 29 -4.85 11.30 -7.57
N GLU A 30 -4.57 11.95 -6.45
CA GLU A 30 -4.77 13.39 -6.29
C GLU A 30 -3.88 14.20 -7.25
N VAL A 31 -2.61 13.83 -7.35
CA VAL A 31 -1.67 14.46 -8.30
C VAL A 31 -2.14 14.24 -9.73
N LYS A 32 -2.56 13.02 -10.09
CA LYS A 32 -3.10 12.70 -11.41
C LYS A 32 -4.34 13.52 -11.75
N LYS A 33 -5.31 13.61 -10.83
CA LYS A 33 -6.50 14.46 -10.99
C LYS A 33 -6.14 15.93 -11.18
N ARG A 34 -5.09 16.41 -10.49
CA ARG A 34 -4.61 17.79 -10.62
C ARG A 34 -4.01 18.04 -12.01
N ILE A 35 -3.21 17.11 -12.52
CA ILE A 35 -2.66 17.14 -13.89
C ILE A 35 -3.80 17.16 -14.92
N GLU A 36 -4.80 16.27 -14.80
CA GLU A 36 -5.94 16.21 -15.72
C GLU A 36 -6.76 17.51 -15.70
N ASN A 37 -7.02 18.07 -14.52
CA ASN A 37 -7.68 19.38 -14.38
C ASN A 37 -6.86 20.52 -15.00
N LEU A 38 -5.53 20.48 -14.86
CA LEU A 38 -4.64 21.46 -15.48
C LEU A 38 -4.61 21.33 -17.00
N LYS A 39 -4.75 20.13 -17.56
CA LYS A 39 -4.89 19.90 -19.00
C LYS A 39 -6.23 20.38 -19.54
N ALA A 40 -7.34 20.07 -18.85
CA ALA A 40 -8.68 20.51 -19.25
C ALA A 40 -8.86 22.04 -19.15
N LYS A 41 -8.23 22.64 -18.13
CA LYS A 41 -8.09 24.08 -17.85
C LYS A 41 -7.57 24.98 -18.98
N ASN A 42 -7.21 24.43 -20.14
CA ASN A 42 -6.02 24.91 -20.84
C ASN A 42 -6.03 24.79 -22.36
N ALA A 43 -7.22 24.72 -22.96
CA ALA A 43 -7.33 24.71 -24.40
C ALA A 43 -6.87 26.03 -25.08
N ASP A 44 -6.69 27.14 -24.33
CA ASP A 44 -6.63 28.49 -24.92
C ASP A 44 -5.31 29.31 -24.81
N GLU A 45 -4.37 29.09 -23.89
CA GLU A 45 -3.08 29.84 -23.84
C GLU A 45 -1.91 28.94 -23.37
N TRP A 46 -1.05 28.53 -24.31
CA TRP A 46 -0.56 27.14 -24.40
C TRP A 46 0.67 26.74 -23.53
N ASP A 47 1.89 27.26 -23.68
CA ASP A 47 3.04 26.37 -23.33
C ASP A 47 3.78 26.57 -22.03
N ILE A 48 4.63 27.59 -21.90
CA ILE A 48 5.88 27.35 -21.16
C ILE A 48 5.69 27.20 -19.65
N LYS A 49 4.92 28.09 -19.00
CA LYS A 49 4.73 28.05 -17.54
C LYS A 49 3.85 26.88 -17.10
N LYS A 50 2.96 26.43 -17.98
CA LYS A 50 2.01 25.35 -17.68
C LYS A 50 2.59 23.98 -18.04
N GLN A 51 3.39 23.91 -19.11
CA GLN A 51 4.29 22.81 -19.41
C GLN A 51 5.25 22.60 -18.24
N ALA A 52 5.93 23.65 -17.75
CA ALA A 52 6.79 23.56 -16.57
C ALA A 52 6.02 23.02 -15.34
N SER A 53 4.89 23.65 -14.98
CA SER A 53 4.08 23.17 -13.85
C SER A 53 3.56 21.74 -14.02
N CYS A 54 3.17 21.33 -15.24
CA CYS A 54 2.70 19.98 -15.50
C CYS A 54 3.84 18.95 -15.46
N ILE A 55 5.02 19.31 -15.98
CA ILE A 55 6.24 18.51 -15.88
C ILE A 55 6.59 18.30 -14.41
N ASP A 56 6.60 19.37 -13.60
CA ASP A 56 6.87 19.26 -12.15
C ASP A 56 5.88 18.30 -11.46
N PHE A 57 4.59 18.36 -11.80
CA PHE A 57 3.60 17.42 -11.24
C PHE A 57 3.76 15.98 -11.76
N TYR A 58 4.23 15.82 -13.00
CA TYR A 58 4.53 14.50 -13.55
C TYR A 58 5.74 13.86 -12.86
N GLU A 59 6.78 14.65 -12.58
CA GLU A 59 7.93 14.21 -11.80
C GLU A 59 7.49 13.77 -10.39
N VAL A 60 6.67 14.58 -9.70
CA VAL A 60 6.11 14.20 -8.39
C VAL A 60 5.27 12.93 -8.48
N LEU A 61 4.46 12.77 -9.54
CA LEU A 61 3.68 11.55 -9.75
C LEU A 61 4.59 10.33 -9.92
N GLU A 62 5.65 10.46 -10.73
CA GLU A 62 6.63 9.39 -10.96
C GLU A 62 7.36 9.03 -9.67
N GLU A 63 7.83 10.01 -8.90
CA GLU A 63 8.44 9.80 -7.58
C GLU A 63 7.49 9.05 -6.62
N THR A 64 6.21 9.39 -6.64
CA THR A 64 5.19 8.73 -5.79
C THR A 64 4.96 7.28 -6.25
N LEU A 65 4.93 7.04 -7.56
CA LEU A 65 4.76 5.70 -8.14
C LEU A 65 5.98 4.81 -7.92
N ASP A 66 7.18 5.36 -7.96
CA ASP A 66 8.44 4.65 -7.71
C ASP A 66 8.53 4.07 -6.28
N MET A 67 7.75 4.62 -5.34
CA MET A 67 7.65 4.10 -3.98
C MET A 67 6.77 2.85 -3.86
N LEU A 68 5.83 2.64 -4.80
CA LEU A 68 4.86 1.52 -4.74
C LEU A 68 5.52 0.14 -4.86
N PRO A 69 6.46 -0.12 -5.80
CA PRO A 69 7.17 -1.39 -5.87
C PRO A 69 7.89 -1.76 -4.57
N GLY A 70 8.40 -0.77 -3.83
CA GLY A 70 9.04 -0.98 -2.53
C GLY A 70 8.04 -1.42 -1.46
N CYS A 71 6.84 -0.81 -1.46
CA CYS A 71 5.75 -1.19 -0.57
C CYS A 71 5.24 -2.60 -0.89
N ASP A 72 5.07 -2.93 -2.17
CA ASP A 72 4.61 -4.24 -2.62
C ASP A 72 5.54 -5.36 -2.20
N LYS A 73 6.85 -5.17 -2.35
CA LYS A 73 7.85 -6.14 -1.87
C LYS A 73 7.74 -6.35 -0.36
N ARG A 74 7.58 -5.27 0.42
CA ARG A 74 7.44 -5.38 1.89
C ARG A 74 6.15 -6.07 2.29
N ILE A 75 5.04 -5.78 1.61
CA ILE A 75 3.75 -6.44 1.81
C ILE A 75 3.87 -7.93 1.49
N ALA A 76 4.46 -8.30 0.36
CA ALA A 76 4.65 -9.69 -0.04
C ALA A 76 5.46 -10.48 1.00
N VAL A 77 6.58 -9.92 1.47
CA VAL A 77 7.39 -10.54 2.53
C VAL A 77 6.59 -10.69 3.83
N ALA A 78 5.87 -9.65 4.26
CA ALA A 78 5.07 -9.70 5.48
C ALA A 78 3.87 -10.68 5.37
N TYR A 79 3.32 -10.82 4.17
CA TYR A 79 2.26 -11.75 3.83
C TYR A 79 2.75 -13.20 3.93
N GLU A 80 3.86 -13.53 3.28
CA GLU A 80 4.50 -14.84 3.38
C GLU A 80 4.87 -15.16 4.83
N ASP A 81 5.41 -14.19 5.56
CA ASP A 81 5.78 -14.34 6.97
C ASP A 81 4.60 -14.69 7.88
N LEU A 82 3.42 -14.11 7.60
CA LEU A 82 2.19 -14.39 8.33
C LEU A 82 1.58 -15.73 7.90
N GLN A 83 1.64 -16.04 6.61
CA GLN A 83 1.17 -17.31 6.06
C GLN A 83 1.98 -18.48 6.62
N ASN A 84 3.31 -18.41 6.58
CA ASN A 84 4.21 -19.42 7.15
C ASN A 84 3.95 -19.63 8.65
N LEU A 85 3.61 -18.54 9.37
CA LEU A 85 3.25 -18.63 10.78
C LEU A 85 1.92 -19.38 10.98
N LEU A 86 0.92 -19.17 10.13
CA LEU A 86 -0.35 -19.92 10.21
C LEU A 86 -0.21 -21.38 9.78
N GLU A 87 0.67 -21.67 8.83
CA GLU A 87 0.96 -23.05 8.38
C GLU A 87 1.62 -23.90 9.48
N SER A 88 2.30 -23.28 10.45
CA SER A 88 2.80 -23.98 11.63
C SER A 88 1.69 -24.65 12.48
N LYS A 89 0.42 -24.28 12.26
CA LYS A 89 -0.77 -24.82 12.94
C LYS A 89 -0.59 -24.95 14.45
N ASP A 90 -0.02 -23.91 15.06
CA ASP A 90 0.17 -23.88 16.50
C ASP A 90 -1.21 -23.94 17.19
N PRO A 91 -1.47 -24.93 18.06
CA PRO A 91 -2.74 -25.05 18.76
C PRO A 91 -3.05 -23.83 19.64
N ALA A 92 -2.04 -23.02 19.97
CA ALA A 92 -2.22 -21.75 20.67
C ALA A 92 -2.97 -20.67 19.87
N PHE A 93 -3.20 -20.88 18.57
CA PHE A 93 -3.96 -19.97 17.72
C PHE A 93 -5.45 -20.33 17.61
N GLU A 94 -5.82 -21.58 17.91
CA GLU A 94 -7.19 -22.05 17.75
C GLU A 94 -8.16 -21.29 18.68
N ASN A 95 -9.29 -20.86 18.13
CA ASN A 95 -10.32 -20.06 18.82
C ASN A 95 -9.87 -18.69 19.34
N THR A 96 -8.77 -18.14 18.82
CA THR A 96 -8.32 -16.79 19.17
C THR A 96 -8.86 -15.73 18.19
N ALA A 97 -9.13 -14.52 18.70
CA ALA A 97 -9.55 -13.39 17.86
C ALA A 97 -8.43 -12.95 16.90
N GLU A 98 -7.17 -13.14 17.33
CA GLU A 98 -5.97 -12.84 16.55
C GLU A 98 -5.89 -13.67 15.27
N LEU A 99 -6.30 -14.94 15.30
CA LEU A 99 -6.32 -15.80 14.10
C LEU A 99 -7.39 -15.35 13.11
N ALA A 100 -8.58 -14.96 13.59
CA ALA A 100 -9.63 -14.42 12.72
C ALA A 100 -9.17 -13.11 12.03
N GLU A 101 -8.53 -12.21 12.78
CA GLU A 101 -8.00 -10.97 12.20
C GLU A 101 -6.85 -11.26 11.21
N ALA A 102 -5.94 -12.19 11.52
CA ALA A 102 -4.86 -12.58 10.62
C ALA A 102 -5.37 -13.12 9.27
N LEU A 103 -6.39 -13.99 9.30
CA LEU A 103 -7.02 -14.54 8.09
C LEU A 103 -7.72 -13.45 7.27
N GLN A 104 -8.42 -12.52 7.92
CA GLN A 104 -9.06 -11.40 7.24
C GLN A 104 -8.02 -10.51 6.55
N VAL A 105 -6.93 -10.17 7.26
CA VAL A 105 -5.86 -9.33 6.69
C VAL A 105 -5.24 -10.04 5.49
N LEU A 106 -4.89 -11.33 5.59
CA LEU A 106 -4.38 -12.12 4.46
C LEU A 106 -5.35 -12.12 3.27
N ALA A 107 -6.66 -12.27 3.50
CA ALA A 107 -7.63 -12.24 2.42
C ALA A 107 -7.65 -10.88 1.70
N THR A 108 -7.52 -9.77 2.45
CA THR A 108 -7.54 -8.41 1.88
C THR A 108 -6.21 -7.97 1.26
N SER A 109 -5.08 -8.49 1.75
CA SER A 109 -3.74 -8.04 1.38
C SER A 109 -3.04 -9.00 0.43
N LYS A 110 -3.79 -9.86 -0.27
CA LYS A 110 -3.23 -10.85 -1.18
C LYS A 110 -2.45 -10.12 -2.29
N PRO A 111 -1.15 -10.36 -2.45
CA PRO A 111 -0.38 -9.77 -3.54
C PRO A 111 -0.95 -10.28 -4.88
N ASN A 112 -1.23 -9.36 -5.81
CA ASN A 112 -1.67 -9.63 -7.19
C ASN A 112 -0.47 -9.90 -8.09
#